data_AF-A0A538NVG0-F1
#
_entry.id   AF-A0A538NVG0-F1
#
_cell.length_a   1.000
_cell.length_b   1.000
_cell.length_c   1.000
_cell.angle_alpha   90.00
_cell.angle_beta   90.00
_cell.angle_gamma   90.00
#
_symmetry.space_group_name_H-M   'P 1'
#
loop_
_entity.id
_entity.type
_entity.pdbx_description
1 polymer ?
#
loop_
_entity_poly.entity_id
_entity_poly.type
_entity_poly.pdbx_seq_one_letter_code
_entity_poly.pdbx_strand_id
1 'polypeptide(L)'
;MSELKSDPQLEIAHVLFIDIVGSSKLLTNEQSELLRGLNQIVRSTEQFRAAEAAGKLIRLPTGDGMALAFFSSPEAPVRCALEISKALQNYPKLQLRMGVHSGPVDAVVDVNDRSNIAGAGISMAQRVMDCADAGHILISKRIAEDLAQYSKWQPHLHDLGECEVKHGAKIDIVNVYTDELGNPATPDKLKQQRGKTGGVETIGSKPQRKKRIAVLPFKPLSPENRDQALELGMADALITKLSDQCGQWFFALGGHIR
;
A
#
# COMPACT_ATOMS: atom_id res chain seq x y z
N MET A 1 -0.29 47.19 14.74
CA MET A 1 0.03 46.40 13.53
C MET A 1 0.09 44.96 13.95
N SER A 2 -0.89 44.16 13.54
CA SER A 2 -0.92 42.72 13.80
C SER A 2 0.19 42.04 12.99
N GLU A 3 1.12 41.38 13.69
CA GLU A 3 2.11 40.50 13.07
C GLU A 3 1.38 39.43 12.25
N LEU A 4 1.58 39.46 10.94
CA LEU A 4 1.26 38.34 10.07
C LEU A 4 2.13 37.17 10.55
N LYS A 5 1.55 36.24 11.31
CA LYS A 5 2.11 34.89 11.43
C LYS A 5 2.36 34.42 10.00
N SER A 6 3.61 34.17 9.64
CA SER A 6 3.96 33.64 8.33
C SER A 6 3.14 32.37 8.12
N ASP A 7 2.23 32.38 7.14
CA ASP A 7 1.57 31.15 6.72
C ASP A 7 2.65 30.13 6.36
N PRO A 8 2.49 28.85 6.73
CA PRO A 8 3.43 27.81 6.35
C PRO A 8 3.59 27.84 4.83
N GLN A 9 4.84 28.01 4.38
CA GLN A 9 5.14 28.10 2.96
C GLN A 9 4.95 26.72 2.33
N LEU A 10 4.09 26.63 1.32
CA LEU A 10 3.88 25.40 0.57
C LEU A 10 5.20 24.98 -0.09
N GLU A 11 5.81 23.92 0.42
CA GLU A 11 7.04 23.34 -0.11
C GLU A 11 6.74 21.97 -0.73
N ILE A 12 7.39 21.65 -1.85
CA ILE A 12 7.26 20.33 -2.47
C ILE A 12 8.47 19.49 -2.07
N ALA A 13 8.21 18.34 -1.44
CA ALA A 13 9.23 17.33 -1.21
C ALA A 13 9.02 16.11 -2.11
N HIS A 14 10.13 15.48 -2.47
CA HIS A 14 10.18 14.21 -3.18
C HIS A 14 10.51 13.12 -2.18
N VAL A 15 9.52 12.34 -1.79
CA VAL A 15 9.59 11.46 -0.62
C VAL A 15 9.76 10.00 -1.07
N LEU A 16 10.80 9.34 -0.57
CA LEU A 16 11.00 7.89 -0.64
C LEU A 16 10.67 7.28 0.72
N PHE A 17 9.64 6.45 0.77
CA PHE A 17 9.31 5.59 1.92
C PHE A 17 9.91 4.20 1.72
N ILE A 18 10.51 3.66 2.78
CA ILE A 18 11.20 2.38 2.80
C ILE A 18 10.75 1.62 4.05
N ASP A 19 10.38 0.36 3.88
CA ASP A 19 9.92 -0.49 4.97
C ASP A 19 10.47 -1.92 4.86
N ILE A 20 10.79 -2.52 6.01
CA ILE A 20 11.29 -3.89 6.10
C ILE A 20 10.10 -4.85 6.12
N VAL A 21 10.01 -5.68 5.08
CA VAL A 21 8.90 -6.63 4.95
C VAL A 21 8.99 -7.73 6.01
N GLY A 22 7.93 -7.88 6.80
CA GLY A 22 7.82 -8.96 7.79
C GLY A 22 8.60 -8.74 9.09
N SER A 23 9.10 -7.52 9.32
CA SER A 23 9.82 -7.09 10.52
C SER A 23 9.14 -7.50 11.83
N SER A 24 7.82 -7.28 11.93
CA SER A 24 7.00 -7.49 13.13
C SER A 24 6.92 -8.94 13.62
N LYS A 25 7.28 -9.91 12.78
CA LYS A 25 7.31 -11.35 13.14
C LYS A 25 8.66 -11.79 13.74
N LEU A 26 9.66 -10.92 13.71
CA LEU A 26 11.02 -11.21 14.16
C LEU A 26 11.21 -10.83 15.62
N LEU A 27 12.25 -11.39 16.24
CA LEU A 27 12.65 -11.00 17.59
C LEU A 27 13.24 -9.58 17.61
N THR A 28 13.16 -8.88 18.74
CA THR A 28 13.61 -7.48 18.87
C THR A 28 15.06 -7.26 18.47
N ASN A 29 15.95 -8.21 18.79
CA ASN A 29 17.36 -8.16 18.39
C ASN A 29 17.52 -8.32 16.87
N GLU A 30 16.78 -9.22 16.24
CA GLU A 30 16.79 -9.41 14.78
C GLU A 30 16.28 -8.18 14.04
N GLN A 31 15.19 -7.57 14.53
CA GLN A 31 14.66 -6.31 13.99
C GLN A 31 15.71 -5.20 14.05
N SER A 32 16.41 -5.08 15.19
CA SER A 32 17.45 -4.07 15.39
C SER A 32 18.63 -4.25 14.42
N GLU A 33 19.05 -5.49 14.16
CA GLU A 33 20.12 -5.77 13.19
C GLU A 33 19.69 -5.44 11.76
N LEU A 34 18.47 -5.79 11.35
CA LEU A 34 17.95 -5.44 10.02
C LEU A 34 17.84 -3.92 9.83
N LEU A 35 17.35 -3.20 10.84
CA LEU A 35 17.29 -1.74 10.84
C LEU A 35 18.69 -1.11 10.74
N ARG A 36 19.69 -1.67 11.43
CA ARG A 36 21.08 -1.20 11.31
C ARG A 36 21.62 -1.40 9.91
N GLY A 37 21.38 -2.57 9.32
CA GLY A 37 21.73 -2.88 7.93
C GLY A 37 21.07 -1.93 6.94
N LEU A 38 19.77 -1.70 7.08
CA LEU A 38 19.03 -0.73 6.28
C LEU A 38 19.64 0.67 6.36
N ASN A 39 19.88 1.17 7.58
CA ASN A 39 20.50 2.48 7.80
C ASN A 39 21.87 2.61 7.11
N GLN A 40 22.69 1.57 7.18
CA GLN A 40 24.01 1.56 6.53
C GLN A 40 23.87 1.60 5.00
N ILE A 41 22.99 0.78 4.43
CA ILE A 41 22.76 0.74 2.98
C ILE A 41 22.26 2.10 2.49
N VAL A 42 21.26 2.68 3.15
CA VAL A 42 20.69 3.98 2.78
C VAL A 42 21.73 5.09 2.83
N ARG A 43 22.55 5.16 3.90
CA ARG A 43 23.63 6.16 4.01
C ARG A 43 24.74 5.97 2.98
N SER A 44 24.86 4.77 2.42
CA SER A 44 25.86 4.45 1.41
C SER A 44 25.43 4.77 -0.02
N THR A 45 24.19 5.24 -0.23
CA THR A 45 23.74 5.66 -1.56
C THR A 45 24.30 7.04 -1.93
N GLU A 46 24.49 7.27 -3.22
CA GLU A 46 25.00 8.53 -3.75
C GLU A 46 23.96 9.64 -3.56
N GLN A 47 22.70 9.36 -3.85
CA GLN A 47 21.62 10.35 -3.71
C GLN A 47 21.44 10.81 -2.26
N PHE A 48 21.56 9.90 -1.29
CA PHE A 48 21.50 10.27 0.12
C PHE A 48 22.65 11.21 0.50
N ARG A 49 23.90 10.85 0.16
CA ARG A 49 25.07 11.67 0.48
C ARG A 49 25.03 13.04 -0.20
N ALA A 50 24.63 13.08 -1.47
CA ALA A 50 24.53 14.32 -2.23
C ALA A 50 23.49 15.26 -1.60
N ALA A 51 22.31 14.73 -1.25
CA ALA A 51 21.25 15.53 -0.64
C ALA A 51 21.59 15.95 0.80
N GLU A 52 22.26 15.09 1.58
CA GLU A 52 22.79 15.41 2.91
C GLU A 52 23.82 16.55 2.84
N ALA A 53 24.82 16.43 1.96
CA ALA A 53 25.86 17.44 1.80
C ALA A 53 25.30 18.80 1.33
N ALA A 54 24.21 18.78 0.56
CA ALA A 54 23.51 19.98 0.11
C ALA A 54 22.55 20.57 1.15
N GLY A 55 22.34 19.92 2.31
CA GLY A 55 21.33 20.33 3.29
C GLY A 55 19.88 20.21 2.79
N LYS A 56 19.64 19.35 1.79
CA LYS A 56 18.34 19.19 1.10
C LYS A 56 17.71 17.82 1.35
N LEU A 57 17.93 17.27 2.54
CA LEU A 57 17.44 15.95 2.95
C LEU A 57 16.91 15.98 4.38
N ILE A 58 15.64 15.59 4.55
CA ILE A 58 15.05 15.31 5.87
C ILE A 58 14.85 13.80 6.01
N ARG A 59 15.17 13.26 7.19
CA ARG A 59 15.08 11.84 7.53
C ARG A 59 14.01 11.64 8.58
N LEU A 60 13.09 10.75 8.30
CA LEU A 60 11.99 10.41 9.19
C LEU A 60 12.10 8.93 9.52
N PRO A 61 12.62 8.54 10.69
CA PRO A 61 12.58 7.14 11.09
C PRO A 61 11.12 6.68 11.21
N THR A 62 10.82 5.49 10.70
CA THR A 62 9.58 4.77 11.00
C THR A 62 9.96 3.57 11.88
N GLY A 63 9.00 2.97 12.60
CA GLY A 63 9.32 1.91 13.57
C GLY A 63 10.20 0.78 13.02
N ASP A 64 9.96 0.39 11.77
CA ASP A 64 10.62 -0.69 11.03
C ASP A 64 11.21 -0.24 9.68
N GLY A 65 11.42 1.06 9.49
CA GLY A 65 11.92 1.62 8.24
C GLY A 65 12.30 3.09 8.34
N MET A 66 12.11 3.82 7.24
CA MET A 66 12.30 5.27 7.21
C MET A 66 11.62 5.91 6.00
N ALA A 67 11.37 7.20 6.08
CA ALA A 67 11.15 8.06 4.93
C ALA A 67 12.30 9.05 4.76
N LEU A 68 12.63 9.32 3.50
CA LEU A 68 13.63 10.29 3.06
C LEU A 68 12.93 11.31 2.20
N ALA A 69 12.96 12.57 2.62
CA ALA A 69 12.40 13.67 1.86
C ALA A 69 13.51 14.50 1.23
N PHE A 70 13.54 14.47 -0.09
CA PHE A 70 14.50 15.19 -0.91
C PHE A 70 13.88 16.50 -1.40
N PHE A 71 14.65 17.59 -1.31
CA PHE A 71 14.26 18.93 -1.76
C PHE A 71 15.08 19.37 -2.99
N SER A 72 15.66 18.40 -3.71
CA SER A 72 16.54 18.64 -4.86
C SER A 72 15.84 18.39 -6.19
N SER A 73 15.43 17.14 -6.47
CA SER A 73 14.78 16.76 -7.73
C SER A 73 13.85 15.56 -7.54
N PRO A 74 12.82 15.40 -8.40
CA PRO A 74 11.94 14.23 -8.39
C PRO A 74 12.66 12.93 -8.77
N GLU A 75 13.80 13.04 -9.44
CA GLU A 75 14.62 11.90 -9.85
C GLU A 75 15.44 11.30 -8.69
N ALA A 76 15.87 12.14 -7.74
CA ALA A 76 16.72 11.73 -6.62
C ALA A 76 16.17 10.56 -5.79
N PRO A 77 14.91 10.55 -5.31
CA PRO A 77 14.41 9.42 -4.54
C PRO A 77 14.31 8.13 -5.36
N VAL A 78 13.98 8.20 -6.67
CA VAL A 78 13.87 7.01 -7.52
C VAL A 78 15.25 6.40 -7.78
N ARG A 79 16.27 7.23 -8.04
CA ARG A 79 17.67 6.79 -8.10
C ARG A 79 18.13 6.17 -6.78
N CYS A 80 17.80 6.81 -5.65
CA CYS A 80 18.12 6.29 -4.33
C CYS A 80 17.51 4.90 -4.13
N ALA A 81 16.26 4.68 -4.54
CA ALA A 81 15.60 3.38 -4.45
C ALA A 81 16.31 2.31 -5.29
N LEU A 82 16.75 2.64 -6.51
CA LEU A 82 17.53 1.72 -7.35
C LEU A 82 18.91 1.40 -6.74
N GLU A 83 19.59 2.40 -6.17
CA GLU A 83 20.87 2.24 -5.48
C GLU A 83 20.73 1.32 -4.25
N ILE A 84 19.64 1.47 -3.48
CA ILE A 84 19.29 0.56 -2.38
C ILE A 84 19.06 -0.85 -2.91
N SER A 85 18.21 -1.02 -3.92
CA SER A 85 17.93 -2.33 -4.53
C SER A 85 19.18 -3.03 -5.03
N LYS A 86 20.15 -2.28 -5.58
CA LYS A 86 21.45 -2.82 -5.99
C LYS A 86 22.24 -3.31 -4.80
N ALA A 87 22.33 -2.52 -3.73
CA ALA A 87 23.04 -2.93 -2.52
C ALA A 87 22.40 -4.17 -1.86
N LEU A 88 21.06 -4.29 -1.89
CA LEU A 88 20.32 -5.42 -1.31
C LEU A 88 20.67 -6.79 -1.92
N GLN A 89 21.24 -6.83 -3.13
CA GLN A 89 21.73 -8.08 -3.73
C GLN A 89 22.77 -8.78 -2.82
N ASN A 90 23.52 -8.01 -2.01
CA ASN A 90 24.47 -8.54 -1.04
C ASN A 90 23.86 -8.85 0.35
N TYR A 91 22.56 -8.57 0.54
CA TYR A 91 21.86 -8.70 1.82
C TYR A 91 20.52 -9.46 1.63
N PRO A 92 20.54 -10.75 1.24
CA PRO A 92 19.32 -11.49 0.86
C PRO A 92 18.29 -11.64 1.99
N LYS A 93 18.72 -11.52 3.25
CA LYS A 93 17.83 -11.55 4.43
C LYS A 93 17.05 -10.25 4.62
N LEU A 94 17.50 -9.14 4.04
CA LEU A 94 16.86 -7.84 4.17
C LEU A 94 15.92 -7.63 2.98
N GLN A 95 14.63 -7.88 3.20
CA GLN A 95 13.59 -7.69 2.19
C GLN A 95 12.94 -6.34 2.42
N LEU A 96 13.04 -5.43 1.45
CA LEU A 96 12.46 -4.10 1.52
C LEU A 96 11.30 -3.94 0.54
N ARG A 97 10.40 -3.03 0.85
CA ARG A 97 9.44 -2.47 -0.10
C ARG A 97 9.56 -0.94 -0.09
N MET A 98 9.42 -0.32 -1.25
CA MET A 98 9.64 1.11 -1.41
C MET A 98 8.50 1.79 -2.15
N GLY A 99 8.19 3.02 -1.74
CA GLY A 99 7.19 3.88 -2.37
C GLY A 99 7.68 5.31 -2.53
N VAL A 100 7.43 5.93 -3.68
CA VAL A 100 7.86 7.31 -3.97
C VAL A 100 6.69 8.19 -4.38
N HIS A 101 6.64 9.40 -3.82
CA HIS A 101 5.69 10.43 -4.23
C HIS A 101 6.27 11.84 -4.06
N SER A 102 5.83 12.77 -4.93
CA SER A 102 6.20 14.19 -4.88
C SER A 102 4.96 15.01 -4.55
N GLY A 103 4.99 15.74 -3.44
CA GLY A 103 3.80 16.42 -2.95
C GLY A 103 4.10 17.52 -1.95
N PRO A 104 3.08 18.33 -1.62
CA PRO A 104 3.21 19.38 -0.63
C PRO A 104 3.50 18.81 0.76
N VAL A 105 4.44 19.44 1.44
CA VAL A 105 4.82 19.18 2.82
C VAL A 105 4.96 20.50 3.57
N ASP A 106 4.75 20.44 4.87
CA ASP A 106 4.99 21.55 5.79
C ASP A 106 6.20 21.20 6.65
N ALA A 107 7.14 22.14 6.75
CA ALA A 107 8.23 22.04 7.71
C ALA A 107 7.67 22.15 9.13
N VAL A 108 7.99 21.18 9.97
CA VAL A 108 7.63 21.17 11.39
C VAL A 108 8.87 20.95 12.23
N VAL A 109 8.83 21.41 13.48
CA VAL A 109 9.87 21.12 14.46
C VAL A 109 9.32 20.02 15.37
N ASP A 110 10.06 18.93 15.52
CA ASP A 110 9.65 17.83 16.38
C ASP A 110 9.85 18.14 17.88
N VAL A 111 9.45 17.22 18.75
CA VAL A 111 9.59 17.36 20.21
C VAL A 111 11.05 17.45 20.69
N ASN A 112 12.03 17.18 19.82
CA ASN A 112 13.46 17.24 20.09
C ASN A 112 14.14 18.44 19.38
N ASP A 113 13.35 19.44 18.96
CA ASP A 113 13.82 20.62 18.23
C ASP A 113 14.52 20.31 16.90
N ARG A 114 14.21 19.17 16.27
CA ARG A 114 14.76 18.79 14.96
C ARG A 114 13.80 19.16 13.84
N SER A 115 14.37 19.58 12.72
CA SER A 115 13.62 19.78 11.48
C SER A 115 13.01 18.45 11.03
N ASN A 116 11.70 18.48 10.80
CA ASN A 116 10.84 17.38 10.43
C ASN A 116 9.81 17.91 9.42
N ILE A 117 8.99 17.04 8.86
CA ILE A 117 7.95 17.40 7.91
C ILE A 117 6.67 16.61 8.15
N ALA A 118 5.55 17.27 7.87
CA ALA A 118 4.24 16.67 7.83
C ALA A 118 3.53 17.03 6.52
N GLY A 119 2.40 16.40 6.25
CA GLY A 119 1.52 16.81 5.16
C GLY A 119 1.13 15.69 4.20
N ALA A 120 0.39 16.10 3.16
CA ALA A 120 -0.22 15.19 2.20
C ALA A 120 0.82 14.42 1.38
N GLY A 121 1.97 15.04 1.06
CA GLY A 121 3.06 14.39 0.32
C GLY A 121 3.60 13.15 1.05
N ILE A 122 3.81 13.26 2.36
CA ILE A 122 4.28 12.17 3.22
C ILE A 122 3.26 11.04 3.28
N SER A 123 2.00 11.39 3.56
CA SER A 123 0.91 10.41 3.65
C SER A 123 0.70 9.65 2.34
N MET A 124 0.85 10.34 1.20
CA MET A 124 0.69 9.75 -0.12
C MET A 124 1.85 8.80 -0.47
N ALA A 125 3.10 9.18 -0.17
CA ALA A 125 4.26 8.32 -0.39
C ALA A 125 4.14 7.00 0.39
N GLN A 126 3.68 7.06 1.65
CA GLN A 126 3.38 5.86 2.43
C GLN A 126 2.27 5.02 1.78
N ARG A 127 1.20 5.64 1.26
CA ARG A 127 0.10 4.91 0.58
C ARG A 127 0.57 4.21 -0.69
N VAL A 128 1.49 4.81 -1.44
CA VAL A 128 2.14 4.18 -2.60
C VAL A 128 2.94 2.94 -2.13
N MET A 129 3.76 3.08 -1.09
CA MET A 129 4.52 1.97 -0.50
C MET A 129 3.61 0.86 0.06
N ASP A 130 2.48 1.20 0.67
CA ASP A 130 1.49 0.24 1.20
C ASP A 130 0.88 -0.69 0.12
N CYS A 131 1.15 -0.42 -1.15
CA CYS A 131 0.75 -1.25 -2.28
C CYS A 131 1.88 -2.16 -2.77
N ALA A 132 3.10 -1.99 -2.25
CA ALA A 132 4.30 -2.71 -2.63
C ALA A 132 4.49 -3.99 -1.81
N ASP A 133 4.90 -5.05 -2.48
CA ASP A 133 5.47 -6.24 -1.83
C ASP A 133 7.00 -6.15 -1.78
N ALA A 134 7.65 -7.16 -1.21
CA ALA A 134 9.12 -7.25 -1.18
C ALA A 134 9.75 -7.09 -2.58
N GLY A 135 10.81 -6.29 -2.63
CA GLY A 135 11.57 -5.96 -3.84
C GLY A 135 10.94 -4.92 -4.75
N HIS A 136 9.70 -4.47 -4.51
CA HIS A 136 9.07 -3.46 -5.36
C HIS A 136 9.56 -2.05 -5.06
N ILE A 137 9.67 -1.26 -6.13
CA ILE A 137 9.80 0.20 -6.09
C ILE A 137 8.56 0.75 -6.78
N LEU A 138 7.60 1.24 -6.01
CA LEU A 138 6.39 1.83 -6.58
C LEU A 138 6.46 3.35 -6.54
N ILE A 139 5.94 4.00 -7.56
CA ILE A 139 5.87 5.47 -7.63
C ILE A 139 4.45 5.91 -7.98
N SER A 140 4.06 7.08 -7.47
CA SER A 140 2.81 7.72 -7.90
C SER A 140 2.92 8.19 -9.35
N LYS A 141 1.79 8.18 -10.07
CA LYS A 141 1.69 8.68 -11.45
C LYS A 141 2.29 10.06 -11.67
N ARG A 142 2.13 11.00 -10.73
CA ARG A 142 2.74 12.35 -10.83
C ARG A 142 4.25 12.30 -11.10
N ILE A 143 5.00 11.49 -10.34
CA ILE A 143 6.44 11.33 -10.58
C ILE A 143 6.67 10.59 -11.88
N ALA A 144 5.89 9.55 -12.16
CA ALA A 144 6.05 8.76 -13.38
C ALA A 144 5.91 9.62 -14.63
N GLU A 145 4.96 10.55 -14.67
CA GLU A 145 4.74 11.50 -15.76
C GLU A 145 5.92 12.44 -15.96
N ASP A 146 6.48 12.97 -14.86
CA ASP A 146 7.69 13.81 -14.89
C ASP A 146 8.90 13.04 -15.42
N LEU A 147 9.10 11.79 -14.96
CA LEU A 147 10.22 10.95 -15.37
C LEU A 147 10.09 10.45 -16.81
N ALA A 148 8.87 10.15 -17.27
CA ALA A 148 8.60 9.67 -18.63
C ALA A 148 9.03 10.67 -19.72
N GLN A 149 9.17 11.95 -19.39
CA GLN A 149 9.71 12.97 -20.30
C GLN A 149 11.18 12.73 -20.68
N TYR A 150 11.89 11.86 -19.96
CA TYR A 150 13.28 11.53 -20.22
C TYR A 150 13.41 10.09 -20.73
N SER A 151 14.01 9.92 -21.91
CA SER A 151 14.16 8.63 -22.59
C SER A 151 14.84 7.56 -21.73
N LYS A 152 15.74 7.95 -20.82
CA LYS A 152 16.42 7.03 -19.90
C LYS A 152 15.48 6.33 -18.90
N TRP A 153 14.31 6.91 -18.61
CA TRP A 153 13.37 6.36 -17.63
C TRP A 153 12.26 5.53 -18.26
N GLN A 154 11.83 5.86 -19.48
CA GLN A 154 10.70 5.19 -20.13
C GLN A 154 10.76 3.65 -20.11
N PRO A 155 11.92 2.99 -20.35
CA PRO A 155 12.01 1.53 -20.32
C PRO A 155 11.81 0.91 -18.94
N HIS A 156 11.89 1.72 -17.88
CA HIS A 156 11.86 1.28 -16.48
C HIS A 156 10.55 1.61 -15.77
N LEU A 157 9.61 2.27 -16.46
CA LEU A 157 8.33 2.68 -15.92
C LEU A 157 7.23 1.75 -16.41
N HIS A 158 6.69 0.93 -15.52
CA HIS A 158 5.70 -0.08 -15.85
C HIS A 158 4.37 0.22 -15.14
N ASP A 159 3.39 0.72 -15.89
CA ASP A 159 2.10 1.10 -15.34
C ASP A 159 1.34 -0.10 -14.76
N LEU A 160 0.87 0.05 -13.53
CA LEU A 160 0.04 -0.94 -12.84
C LEU A 160 -1.43 -0.52 -12.74
N GLY A 161 -1.76 0.74 -13.06
CA GLY A 161 -3.08 1.34 -12.98
C GLY A 161 -3.52 1.72 -11.56
N GLU A 162 -4.84 1.88 -11.38
CA GLU A 162 -5.44 2.28 -10.11
C GLU A 162 -5.34 1.19 -9.03
N CYS A 163 -4.90 1.58 -7.85
CA CYS A 163 -4.98 0.80 -6.63
C CYS A 163 -5.81 1.54 -5.58
N GLU A 164 -6.77 0.84 -4.98
CA GLU A 164 -7.51 1.36 -3.83
C GLU A 164 -6.63 1.30 -2.56
N VAL A 165 -6.54 2.42 -1.85
CA VAL A 165 -5.77 2.56 -0.60
C VAL A 165 -6.69 2.86 0.57
N LYS A 166 -6.11 3.03 1.76
CA LYS A 166 -6.85 3.31 2.99
C LYS A 166 -7.83 4.48 2.77
N HIS A 167 -9.02 4.34 3.35
CA HIS A 167 -10.15 5.28 3.23
C HIS A 167 -10.79 5.35 1.83
N GLY A 168 -10.62 4.33 0.99
CA GLY A 168 -11.30 4.22 -0.31
C GLY A 168 -10.77 5.16 -1.39
N ALA A 169 -9.69 5.89 -1.12
CA ALA A 169 -9.01 6.68 -2.13
C ALA A 169 -8.36 5.75 -3.16
N LYS A 170 -8.36 6.16 -4.42
CA LYS A 170 -7.67 5.46 -5.51
C LYS A 170 -6.41 6.21 -5.90
N ILE A 171 -5.33 5.48 -6.12
CA ILE A 171 -4.06 6.04 -6.57
C ILE A 171 -3.58 5.30 -7.82
N ASP A 172 -3.15 6.03 -8.83
CA ASP A 172 -2.47 5.46 -9.98
C ASP A 172 -1.02 5.15 -9.62
N ILE A 173 -0.62 3.90 -9.82
CA ILE A 173 0.69 3.38 -9.42
C ILE A 173 1.46 2.91 -10.64
N VAL A 174 2.75 3.26 -10.67
CA VAL A 174 3.72 2.76 -11.65
C VAL A 174 4.81 1.99 -10.90
N ASN A 175 5.18 0.81 -11.41
CA ASN A 175 6.29 0.02 -10.91
C ASN A 175 7.58 0.44 -11.61
N VAL A 176 8.66 0.57 -10.83
CA VAL A 176 9.99 0.90 -11.34
C VAL A 176 10.89 -0.31 -11.20
N TYR A 177 11.37 -0.84 -12.32
CA TYR A 177 12.38 -1.89 -12.33
C TYR A 177 13.25 -1.84 -13.58
N THR A 178 14.37 -2.54 -13.52
CA THR A 178 15.30 -2.79 -14.63
C THR A 178 15.45 -4.31 -14.78
N ASP A 179 16.23 -4.76 -15.76
CA ASP A 179 16.52 -6.19 -15.93
C ASP A 179 17.23 -6.80 -14.70
N GLU A 180 17.94 -5.99 -13.91
CA GLU A 180 18.75 -6.45 -12.77
C GLU A 180 18.16 -6.07 -11.41
N LEU A 181 17.33 -5.03 -11.35
CA LEU A 181 16.94 -4.36 -10.10
C LEU A 181 15.43 -4.16 -10.01
N GLY A 182 14.88 -4.38 -8.82
CA GLY A 182 13.45 -4.27 -8.54
C GLY A 182 12.73 -5.60 -8.72
N ASN A 183 11.41 -5.56 -8.62
CA ASN A 183 10.54 -6.72 -8.75
C ASN A 183 9.53 -6.50 -9.90
N PRO A 184 9.58 -7.29 -10.98
CA PRO A 184 8.66 -7.14 -12.11
C PRO A 184 7.28 -7.75 -11.87
N ALA A 185 7.07 -8.47 -10.76
CA ALA A 185 5.78 -9.05 -10.44
C ALA A 185 4.71 -7.96 -10.25
N THR A 186 3.44 -8.32 -10.43
CA THR A 186 2.34 -7.45 -9.99
C THR A 186 2.17 -7.60 -8.48
N PRO A 187 2.07 -6.51 -7.69
CA PRO A 187 1.85 -6.62 -6.26
C PRO A 187 0.54 -7.33 -5.91
N ASP A 188 0.55 -8.12 -4.83
CA ASP A 188 -0.55 -8.98 -4.41
C ASP A 188 -1.84 -8.20 -4.11
N LYS A 189 -1.70 -6.99 -3.55
CA LYS A 189 -2.83 -6.09 -3.30
C LYS A 189 -3.60 -5.75 -4.58
N LEU A 190 -2.89 -5.46 -5.67
CA LEU A 190 -3.50 -5.16 -6.96
C LEU A 190 -4.12 -6.42 -7.59
N LYS A 191 -3.47 -7.58 -7.47
CA LYS A 191 -4.05 -8.86 -7.92
C LYS A 191 -5.40 -9.13 -7.23
N GLN A 192 -5.46 -8.93 -5.92
CA GLN A 192 -6.68 -9.14 -5.14
C GLN A 192 -7.80 -8.16 -5.51
N GLN A 193 -7.46 -6.89 -5.77
CA GLN A 193 -8.44 -5.89 -6.21
C GLN A 193 -8.99 -6.22 -7.60
N ARG A 194 -8.12 -6.56 -8.56
CA ARG A 194 -8.56 -7.01 -9.90
C ARG A 194 -9.44 -8.26 -9.84
N GLY A 195 -9.16 -9.19 -8.93
CA GLY A 195 -10.02 -10.36 -8.69
C GLY A 195 -11.39 -10.04 -8.09
N LYS A 196 -11.53 -8.89 -7.38
CA LYS A 196 -12.81 -8.39 -6.86
C LYS A 196 -13.59 -7.60 -7.91
N THR A 197 -12.90 -6.86 -8.78
CA THR A 197 -13.52 -6.04 -9.84
C THR A 197 -13.79 -6.84 -11.13
N GLY A 198 -13.10 -7.96 -11.33
CA GLY A 198 -13.17 -8.85 -12.50
C GLY A 198 -14.37 -9.81 -12.54
N GLY A 199 -15.51 -9.42 -11.97
CA GLY A 199 -16.81 -10.09 -12.19
C GLY A 199 -17.42 -9.79 -13.56
N VAL A 200 -16.61 -9.68 -14.61
CA VAL A 200 -17.04 -9.62 -16.01
C VAL A 200 -16.28 -10.70 -16.76
N GLU A 201 -17.03 -11.69 -17.23
CA GLU A 201 -16.57 -12.98 -17.73
C GLU A 201 -15.78 -12.87 -19.04
N THR A 202 -14.51 -13.31 -19.04
CA THR A 202 -13.86 -13.84 -20.25
C THR A 202 -14.04 -15.36 -20.26
N ILE A 203 -14.80 -15.84 -21.24
CA ILE A 203 -15.08 -17.25 -21.50
C ILE A 203 -13.75 -17.99 -21.74
N GLY A 204 -13.33 -18.87 -20.84
CA GLY A 204 -12.08 -19.58 -21.09
C GLY A 204 -11.48 -20.56 -20.08
N SER A 205 -12.03 -20.79 -18.88
CA SER A 205 -11.73 -22.01 -18.09
C SER A 205 -12.66 -22.07 -16.88
N LYS A 206 -13.49 -23.13 -16.79
CA LYS A 206 -14.52 -23.28 -15.75
C LYS A 206 -13.91 -23.22 -14.33
N PRO A 207 -14.24 -22.21 -13.50
CA PRO A 207 -14.07 -22.33 -12.07
C PRO A 207 -15.19 -23.22 -11.54
N GLN A 208 -14.86 -24.18 -10.68
CA GLN A 208 -15.84 -25.03 -10.01
C GLN A 208 -16.80 -24.15 -9.20
N ARG A 209 -18.03 -23.97 -9.72
CA ARG A 209 -19.10 -23.22 -9.04
C ARG A 209 -19.41 -23.91 -7.71
N LYS A 210 -18.96 -23.32 -6.59
CA LYS A 210 -19.51 -23.64 -5.28
C LYS A 210 -20.98 -23.25 -5.28
N LYS A 211 -21.87 -24.24 -5.25
CA LYS A 211 -23.32 -24.04 -5.19
C LYS A 211 -23.64 -23.31 -3.89
N ARG A 212 -24.49 -22.30 -3.95
CA ARG A 212 -24.99 -21.56 -2.78
C ARG A 212 -26.50 -21.66 -2.80
N ILE A 213 -27.11 -21.96 -1.66
CA ILE A 213 -28.56 -21.99 -1.47
C ILE A 213 -28.89 -20.92 -0.43
N ALA A 214 -29.85 -20.05 -0.75
CA ALA A 214 -30.41 -19.12 0.22
C ALA A 214 -31.66 -19.76 0.82
N VAL A 215 -31.72 -19.81 2.15
CA VAL A 215 -32.91 -20.25 2.88
C VAL A 215 -33.57 -18.99 3.43
N LEU A 216 -34.78 -18.70 2.96
CA LEU A 216 -35.56 -17.56 3.44
C LEU A 216 -36.47 -17.98 4.59
N PRO A 217 -36.76 -17.09 5.55
CA PRO A 217 -37.71 -17.38 6.61
C PRO A 217 -39.08 -17.69 6.01
N PHE A 218 -39.70 -18.77 6.48
CA PHE A 218 -41.01 -19.19 6.01
C PHE A 218 -42.04 -18.11 6.35
N LYS A 219 -42.91 -17.79 5.39
CA LYS A 219 -44.07 -16.93 5.63
C LYS A 219 -45.31 -17.82 5.76
N PRO A 220 -46.14 -17.66 6.80
CA PRO A 220 -47.36 -18.42 6.95
C PRO A 220 -48.37 -18.00 5.88
N LEU A 221 -49.17 -18.97 5.42
CA LEU A 221 -50.20 -18.75 4.40
C LEU A 221 -51.41 -17.97 4.94
N SER A 222 -51.63 -17.97 6.27
CA SER A 222 -52.63 -17.14 6.95
C SER A 222 -51.96 -16.26 8.00
N PRO A 223 -52.27 -14.95 8.05
CA PRO A 223 -51.68 -14.02 9.01
C PRO A 223 -52.24 -14.15 10.44
N GLU A 224 -53.28 -14.96 10.64
CA GLU A 224 -54.07 -14.97 11.88
C GLU A 224 -53.40 -15.71 13.04
N ASN A 225 -52.40 -16.56 12.78
CA ASN A 225 -51.63 -17.29 13.81
C ASN A 225 -50.13 -17.23 13.50
N ARG A 226 -49.57 -16.02 13.48
CA ARG A 226 -48.16 -15.81 13.18
C ARG A 226 -47.27 -16.05 14.41
N ASP A 227 -46.53 -17.15 14.41
CA ASP A 227 -45.48 -17.42 15.41
C ASP A 227 -44.09 -17.19 14.81
N GLN A 228 -43.54 -16.01 15.08
CA GLN A 228 -42.21 -15.62 14.59
C GLN A 228 -41.08 -16.49 15.16
N ALA A 229 -41.25 -17.02 16.38
CA ALA A 229 -40.22 -17.86 17.00
C ALA A 229 -40.13 -19.21 16.27
N LEU A 230 -41.28 -19.77 15.87
CA LEU A 230 -41.34 -20.98 15.05
C LEU A 230 -40.77 -20.75 13.64
N GLU A 231 -41.11 -19.62 12.99
CA GLU A 231 -40.59 -19.24 11.66
C GLU A 231 -39.05 -19.18 11.65
N LEU A 232 -38.47 -18.50 12.65
CA LEU A 232 -37.02 -18.34 12.77
C LEU A 232 -36.33 -19.67 13.13
N GLY A 233 -36.93 -20.42 14.07
CA GLY A 233 -36.39 -21.72 14.51
C GLY A 233 -36.34 -22.75 13.39
N MET A 234 -37.35 -22.79 12.51
CA MET A 234 -37.35 -23.70 11.35
C MET A 234 -36.29 -23.32 10.32
N ALA A 235 -36.07 -22.02 10.08
CA ALA A 235 -35.05 -21.55 9.16
C ALA A 235 -33.63 -21.88 9.68
N ASP A 236 -33.36 -21.63 10.95
CA ASP A 236 -32.05 -21.93 11.57
C ASP A 236 -31.77 -23.43 11.61
N ALA A 237 -32.77 -24.26 11.88
CA ALA A 237 -32.62 -25.72 11.85
C ALA A 237 -32.24 -26.25 10.45
N LEU A 238 -32.84 -25.67 9.39
CA LEU A 238 -32.50 -26.03 8.00
C LEU A 238 -31.13 -25.54 7.60
N ILE A 239 -30.75 -24.30 7.97
CA ILE A 239 -29.41 -23.75 7.71
C ILE A 239 -28.35 -24.64 8.37
N THR A 240 -28.57 -25.00 9.64
CA THR A 240 -27.63 -25.85 10.39
C THR A 240 -27.47 -27.21 9.73
N LYS A 241 -28.58 -27.91 9.40
CA LYS A 241 -28.50 -29.21 8.73
C LYS A 241 -27.86 -29.16 7.35
N LEU A 242 -28.12 -28.13 6.56
CA LEU A 242 -27.54 -27.98 5.22
C LEU A 242 -26.05 -27.59 5.28
N SER A 243 -25.65 -26.85 6.31
CA SER A 243 -24.25 -26.50 6.57
C SER A 243 -23.39 -27.69 6.98
N ASP A 244 -23.94 -28.64 7.74
CA ASP A 244 -23.22 -29.84 8.18
C ASP A 244 -22.99 -30.88 7.06
N GLN A 245 -23.86 -30.91 6.04
CA GLN A 245 -23.75 -31.88 4.93
C GLN A 245 -22.89 -31.40 3.74
N CYS A 246 -22.60 -30.10 3.65
CA CYS A 246 -21.80 -29.53 2.58
C CYS A 246 -21.05 -28.34 3.17
N GLY A 247 -19.72 -28.43 3.31
CA GLY A 247 -18.83 -27.37 3.83
C GLY A 247 -18.81 -26.09 2.97
N GLN A 248 -19.96 -25.46 2.82
CA GLN A 248 -20.30 -24.27 2.04
C GLN A 248 -20.99 -23.30 2.99
N TRP A 249 -20.57 -22.04 2.97
CA TRP A 249 -21.11 -21.00 3.85
C TRP A 249 -22.56 -20.66 3.46
N PHE A 250 -23.48 -20.77 4.41
CA PHE A 250 -24.88 -20.37 4.28
C PHE A 250 -25.11 -19.06 5.03
N PHE A 251 -25.82 -18.11 4.41
CA PHE A 251 -26.18 -16.83 5.01
C PHE A 251 -27.70 -16.73 5.15
N ALA A 252 -28.18 -16.42 6.36
CA ALA A 252 -29.53 -15.93 6.59
C ALA A 252 -29.57 -14.43 6.30
N LEU A 253 -30.32 -14.00 5.27
CA LEU A 253 -30.60 -12.58 5.05
C LEU A 253 -31.85 -12.21 5.87
N GLY A 254 -31.63 -11.72 7.09
CA GLY A 254 -32.65 -11.05 7.88
C GLY A 254 -32.85 -9.62 7.39
N GLY A 255 -33.90 -9.38 6.60
CA GLY A 255 -34.25 -8.01 6.21
C GLY A 255 -35.32 -7.97 5.14
N HIS A 256 -36.39 -7.23 5.42
CA HIS A 256 -37.43 -6.88 4.47
C HIS A 256 -36.81 -6.25 3.21
N ILE A 257 -36.83 -7.00 2.10
CA ILE A 257 -36.74 -6.41 0.77
C ILE A 257 -38.12 -5.84 0.48
N ARG A 258 -38.23 -4.51 0.44
CA ARG A 258 -39.32 -3.79 -0.22
C ARG A 258 -38.83 -3.34 -1.58
#